data_AF-A0AA88ILN9-F1
#
_entry.id   AF-A0AA88ILN9-F1
#
_cell.length_a   1.000
_cell.length_b   1.000
_cell.length_c   1.000
_cell.angle_alpha   90.00
_cell.angle_beta   90.00
_cell.angle_gamma   90.00
#
_symmetry.space_group_name_H-M   'P 1'
#
loop_
_entity.id
_entity.type
_entity.pdbx_description
1 polymer ?
#
loop_
_entity_poly.entity_id
_entity_poly.type
_entity_poly.pdbx_seq_one_letter_code
_entity_poly.pdbx_strand_id
1 'polypeptide(L)'
;MSDEQEIMSKLENIKEIRNKTVQMEKLRSRLRSEFATLESEEKHLREYKQEMELLLQEKMAHVEELRLIHADINVMENTIKQSECDLNKLLDSTRRLHDEYKPLKEHIDTLRAALGLQRLPELSREEERLSLDYFEKHKAEWQTEPSEPPIPESLAAAAATAQQLQAARKQDARQPATTFRQQPPPMKACLSCHQQIHRNAPICPLCKAKSRSRNPKKPKRKPDE
;
A
#
# COMPACT_ATOMS: atom_id res chain seq x y z
N MET A 1 75.35 -4.34 59.89
CA MET A 1 74.16 -4.14 60.76
C MET A 1 73.21 -3.07 60.19
N SER A 2 73.47 -1.76 60.28
CA SER A 2 72.54 -0.73 59.77
C SER A 2 72.34 -0.77 58.24
N ASP A 3 73.43 -0.85 57.49
CA ASP A 3 73.38 -0.87 56.01
C ASP A 3 72.71 -2.13 55.46
N GLU A 4 72.89 -3.27 56.13
CA GLU A 4 72.24 -4.54 55.75
C GLU A 4 70.72 -4.49 55.96
N GLN A 5 70.27 -3.86 57.06
CA GLN A 5 68.85 -3.65 57.33
C GLN A 5 68.21 -2.73 56.27
N GLU A 6 68.93 -1.69 55.84
CA GLU A 6 68.48 -0.78 54.79
C GLU A 6 68.41 -1.47 53.43
N ILE A 7 69.39 -2.31 53.09
CA ILE A 7 69.39 -3.14 51.88
C ILE A 7 68.19 -4.10 51.89
N MET A 8 67.92 -4.76 53.00
CA MET A 8 66.76 -5.67 53.13
C MET A 8 65.43 -4.94 52.95
N SER A 9 65.27 -3.75 53.54
CA SER A 9 64.07 -2.91 53.34
C SER A 9 63.87 -2.51 51.87
N LYS A 10 64.96 -2.14 51.16
CA LYS A 10 64.91 -1.82 49.73
C LYS A 10 64.46 -3.02 48.89
N LEU A 11 64.93 -4.23 49.20
CA LEU A 11 64.52 -5.46 48.50
C LEU A 11 63.04 -5.79 48.74
N GLU A 12 62.52 -5.59 49.96
CA GLU A 12 61.11 -5.76 50.28
C GLU A 12 60.23 -4.81 49.45
N ASN A 13 60.63 -3.53 49.37
CA ASN A 13 59.95 -2.53 48.54
C ASN A 13 59.97 -2.89 47.06
N ILE A 14 61.09 -3.40 46.53
CA ILE A 14 61.19 -3.86 45.12
C ILE A 14 60.25 -5.05 44.87
N LYS A 15 60.16 -6.00 45.82
CA LYS A 15 59.23 -7.12 45.73
C LYS A 15 57.77 -6.64 45.73
N GLU A 16 57.42 -5.68 46.57
CA GLU A 16 56.08 -5.09 46.59
C GLU A 16 55.76 -4.36 45.28
N ILE A 17 56.69 -3.55 44.76
CA ILE A 17 56.56 -2.86 43.48
C ILE A 17 56.31 -3.86 42.36
N ARG A 18 57.09 -4.96 42.30
CA ARG A 18 56.89 -6.02 41.30
C ARG A 18 55.50 -6.64 41.40
N ASN A 19 55.04 -6.97 42.61
CA ASN A 19 53.73 -7.55 42.82
C ASN A 19 52.60 -6.61 42.39
N LYS A 20 52.67 -5.33 42.77
CA LYS A 20 51.71 -4.30 42.35
C LYS A 20 51.74 -4.08 40.83
N THR A 21 52.91 -4.11 40.21
CA THR A 21 53.06 -3.98 38.75
C THR A 21 52.35 -5.13 38.02
N VAL A 22 52.51 -6.37 38.48
CA VAL A 22 51.81 -7.53 37.90
C VAL A 22 50.30 -7.44 38.11
N GLN A 23 49.83 -7.01 39.29
CA GLN A 23 48.41 -6.81 39.54
C GLN A 23 47.82 -5.71 38.64
N MET A 24 48.54 -4.61 38.48
CA MET A 24 48.15 -3.51 37.60
C MET A 24 48.05 -3.96 36.15
N GLU A 25 49.00 -4.75 35.63
CA GLU A 25 48.94 -5.26 34.26
C GLU A 25 47.76 -6.22 34.04
N LYS A 26 47.42 -7.06 35.03
CA LYS A 26 46.20 -7.89 34.98
C LYS A 26 44.93 -7.03 34.93
N LEU A 27 44.85 -6.00 35.78
CA LEU A 27 43.72 -5.08 35.80
C LEU A 27 43.60 -4.32 34.47
N ARG A 28 44.72 -3.85 33.93
CA ARG A 28 44.82 -3.14 32.66
C ARG A 28 44.34 -4.00 31.48
N SER A 29 44.73 -5.27 31.45
CA SER A 29 44.27 -6.23 30.44
C SER A 29 42.76 -6.44 30.51
N ARG A 30 42.21 -6.67 31.71
CA ARG A 30 40.76 -6.79 31.92
C ARG A 30 40.02 -5.54 31.49
N LEU A 31 40.50 -4.36 31.90
CA LEU A 31 39.88 -3.08 31.54
C LEU A 31 39.81 -2.88 30.02
N ARG A 32 40.87 -3.24 29.29
CA ARG A 32 40.86 -3.18 27.81
C ARG A 32 39.82 -4.11 27.19
N SER A 33 39.68 -5.33 27.72
CA SER A 33 38.67 -6.28 27.25
C SER A 33 37.26 -5.78 27.49
N GLU A 34 36.98 -5.28 28.70
CA GLU A 34 35.66 -4.72 29.05
C GLU A 34 35.33 -3.51 28.18
N PHE A 35 36.31 -2.65 27.90
CA PHE A 35 36.12 -1.48 27.03
C PHE A 35 35.77 -1.88 25.59
N ALA A 36 36.46 -2.89 25.04
CA ALA A 36 36.14 -3.41 23.70
C ALA A 36 34.72 -4.00 23.64
N THR A 37 34.29 -4.73 24.67
CA THR A 37 32.92 -5.23 24.79
C THR A 37 31.92 -4.08 24.85
N LEU A 38 32.20 -3.05 25.67
CA LEU A 38 31.34 -1.87 25.80
C LEU A 38 31.16 -1.13 24.47
N GLU A 39 32.25 -0.91 23.72
CA GLU A 39 32.19 -0.28 22.39
C GLU A 39 31.33 -1.10 21.41
N SER A 40 31.42 -2.43 21.48
CA SER A 40 30.60 -3.31 20.64
C SER A 40 29.11 -3.23 21.00
N GLU A 41 28.77 -3.19 22.29
CA GLU A 41 27.40 -3.04 22.77
C GLU A 41 26.83 -1.66 22.42
N GLU A 42 27.62 -0.59 22.51
CA GLU A 42 27.19 0.74 22.07
C GLU A 42 26.91 0.79 20.56
N LYS A 43 27.68 0.05 19.76
CA LYS A 43 27.42 -0.09 18.33
C LYS A 43 26.09 -0.82 18.08
N HIS A 44 25.87 -1.98 18.70
CA HIS A 44 24.61 -2.72 18.56
C HIS A 44 23.40 -1.87 19.00
N LEU A 45 23.53 -1.14 20.11
CA LEU A 45 22.46 -0.27 20.59
C LEU A 45 22.09 0.83 19.59
N ARG A 46 23.08 1.39 18.87
CA ARG A 46 22.82 2.35 17.80
C ARG A 46 22.10 1.71 16.62
N GLU A 47 22.52 0.51 16.23
CA GLU A 47 21.89 -0.24 15.14
C GLU A 47 20.42 -0.59 15.47
N TYR A 48 20.13 -1.04 16.70
CA TYR A 48 18.74 -1.32 17.12
C TYR A 48 17.86 -0.08 17.16
N LYS A 49 18.41 1.08 17.57
CA LYS A 49 17.67 2.35 17.55
C LYS A 49 17.36 2.78 16.11
N GLN A 50 18.33 2.64 15.21
CA GLN A 50 18.12 2.93 13.80
C GLN A 50 17.07 2.01 13.18
N GLU A 51 17.12 0.70 13.47
CA GLU A 51 16.13 -0.26 12.98
C GLU A 51 14.72 0.08 13.46
N MET A 52 14.58 0.48 14.73
CA MET A 52 13.31 0.95 15.29
C MET A 52 12.77 2.18 14.54
N GLU A 53 13.63 3.13 14.17
CA GLU A 53 13.24 4.30 13.38
C GLU A 53 12.75 3.91 11.98
N LEU A 54 13.45 2.97 11.31
CA LEU A 54 13.04 2.45 10.01
C LEU A 54 11.68 1.74 10.08
N LEU A 55 11.45 0.89 11.08
CA LEU A 55 10.17 0.22 11.28
C LEU A 55 9.03 1.22 11.53
N LEU A 56 9.28 2.29 12.29
CA LEU A 56 8.30 3.37 12.47
C LEU A 56 8.02 4.10 11.16
N GLN A 57 9.03 4.33 10.33
CA GLN A 57 8.87 4.93 9.01
C GLN A 57 8.04 4.03 8.08
N GLU A 58 8.30 2.73 8.05
CA GLU A 58 7.53 1.75 7.27
C GLU A 58 6.07 1.70 7.72
N LYS A 59 5.83 1.68 9.05
CA LYS A 59 4.47 1.79 9.60
C LYS A 59 3.75 3.04 9.09
N MET A 60 4.43 4.19 9.05
CA MET A 60 3.85 5.43 8.54
C MET A 60 3.55 5.37 7.04
N ALA A 61 4.40 4.70 6.26
CA ALA A 61 4.15 4.47 4.84
C ALA A 61 2.88 3.63 4.62
N HIS A 62 2.71 2.54 5.37
CA HIS A 62 1.49 1.72 5.29
C HIS A 62 0.22 2.47 5.70
N VAL A 63 0.29 3.37 6.68
CA VAL A 63 -0.86 4.22 7.04
C VAL A 63 -1.28 5.12 5.87
N GLU A 64 -0.31 5.66 5.11
CA GLU A 64 -0.62 6.47 3.92
C GLU A 64 -1.17 5.61 2.78
N GLU A 65 -0.64 4.40 2.57
CA GLU A 65 -1.22 3.44 1.61
C GLU A 65 -2.68 3.12 1.94
N LEU A 66 -3.00 2.87 3.21
CA LEU A 66 -4.39 2.70 3.65
C LEU A 66 -5.22 3.94 3.36
N ARG A 67 -4.71 5.15 3.63
CA ARG A 67 -5.43 6.40 3.33
C ARG A 67 -5.75 6.55 1.85
N LEU A 68 -4.82 6.17 0.97
CA LEU A 68 -5.02 6.19 -0.48
C LEU A 68 -6.08 5.16 -0.92
N ILE A 69 -6.04 3.93 -0.38
CA ILE A 69 -7.06 2.92 -0.65
C ILE A 69 -8.45 3.42 -0.25
N HIS A 70 -8.59 4.06 0.91
CA HIS A 70 -9.87 4.65 1.33
C HIS A 70 -10.33 5.75 0.36
N ALA A 71 -9.42 6.56 -0.17
CA ALA A 71 -9.77 7.57 -1.17
C ALA A 71 -10.25 6.94 -2.48
N ASP A 72 -9.59 5.87 -2.95
CA ASP A 72 -9.98 5.13 -4.15
C ASP A 72 -11.34 4.45 -3.98
N ILE A 73 -11.62 3.85 -2.81
CA ILE A 73 -12.93 3.30 -2.45
C ILE A 73 -14.01 4.37 -2.58
N ASN A 74 -13.80 5.55 -1.97
CA ASN A 74 -14.76 6.65 -2.05
C ASN A 74 -15.03 7.11 -3.50
N VAL A 75 -14.01 7.12 -4.36
CA VAL A 75 -14.17 7.44 -5.79
C VAL A 75 -15.02 6.38 -6.49
N MET A 76 -14.77 5.10 -6.21
CA MET A 76 -15.52 4.00 -6.77
C MET A 76 -16.98 4.00 -6.31
N GLU A 77 -17.25 4.22 -5.03
CA GLU A 77 -18.61 4.34 -4.48
C GLU A 77 -19.39 5.48 -5.16
N ASN A 78 -18.77 6.64 -5.33
CA ASN A 78 -19.40 7.77 -6.01
C ASN A 78 -19.66 7.46 -7.49
N THR A 79 -18.76 6.72 -8.14
CA THR A 79 -18.93 6.28 -9.53
C THR A 79 -20.09 5.30 -9.67
N ILE A 80 -20.25 4.37 -8.72
CA ILE A 80 -21.38 3.43 -8.68
C ILE A 80 -22.69 4.20 -8.48
N LYS A 81 -22.77 5.07 -7.47
CA LYS A 81 -23.96 5.91 -7.21
C LYS A 81 -24.37 6.73 -8.44
N GLN A 82 -23.39 7.31 -9.14
CA GLN A 82 -23.65 8.06 -10.37
C GLN A 82 -24.18 7.14 -11.49
N SER A 83 -23.58 5.97 -11.67
CA SER A 83 -23.98 4.99 -12.69
C SER A 83 -25.39 4.45 -12.43
N GLU A 84 -25.75 4.20 -11.18
CA GLU A 84 -27.11 3.79 -10.76
C GLU A 84 -28.13 4.91 -11.01
N CYS A 85 -27.76 6.16 -10.72
CA CYS A 85 -28.60 7.32 -11.02
C CYS A 85 -28.86 7.42 -12.54
N ASP A 86 -27.84 7.25 -13.36
CA ASP A 86 -27.95 7.32 -14.82
C ASP A 86 -28.72 6.13 -15.40
N LEU A 87 -28.53 4.93 -14.84
CA LEU A 87 -29.34 3.75 -15.17
C LEU A 87 -30.82 4.01 -14.88
N ASN A 88 -31.16 4.54 -13.70
CA ASN A 88 -32.55 4.86 -13.36
C ASN A 88 -33.17 5.87 -14.34
N LYS A 89 -32.42 6.91 -14.75
CA LYS A 89 -32.90 7.86 -15.78
C LYS A 89 -33.16 7.18 -17.11
N LEU A 90 -32.29 6.28 -17.54
CA LEU A 90 -32.45 5.52 -18.78
C LEU A 90 -33.67 4.58 -18.70
N LEU A 91 -33.86 3.90 -17.57
CA LEU A 91 -35.02 3.04 -17.34
C LEU A 91 -36.32 3.85 -17.40
N ASP A 92 -36.39 5.00 -16.73
CA ASP A 92 -37.55 5.89 -16.76
C ASP A 92 -37.84 6.41 -18.17
N SER A 93 -36.81 6.82 -18.92
CA SER A 93 -36.95 7.27 -20.30
C SER A 93 -37.47 6.16 -21.21
N THR A 94 -36.93 4.94 -21.05
CA THR A 94 -37.31 3.77 -21.84
C THR A 94 -38.76 3.38 -21.56
N ARG A 95 -39.16 3.40 -20.28
CA ARG A 95 -40.53 3.13 -19.86
C ARG A 95 -41.52 4.11 -20.50
N ARG A 96 -41.23 5.42 -20.47
CA ARG A 96 -42.09 6.44 -21.10
C ARG A 96 -42.25 6.22 -22.60
N LEU A 97 -41.15 5.94 -23.31
CA LEU A 97 -41.20 5.63 -24.74
C LEU A 97 -42.02 4.37 -25.04
N HIS A 98 -41.89 3.34 -24.21
CA HIS A 98 -42.69 2.12 -24.35
C HIS A 98 -44.18 2.38 -24.12
N ASP A 99 -44.53 3.18 -23.10
CA ASP A 99 -45.91 3.59 -22.80
C ASP A 99 -46.54 4.42 -23.94
N GLU A 100 -45.74 5.21 -24.68
CA GLU A 100 -46.17 5.94 -25.89
C GLU A 100 -46.28 5.02 -27.13
N TYR A 101 -45.32 4.12 -27.29
CA TYR A 101 -45.23 3.24 -28.45
C TYR A 101 -46.39 2.23 -28.51
N LYS A 102 -46.76 1.62 -27.38
CA LYS A 102 -47.79 0.58 -27.31
C LYS A 102 -49.15 1.01 -27.89
N PRO A 103 -49.78 2.12 -27.45
CA PRO A 103 -51.06 2.55 -28.01
C PRO A 103 -50.94 2.97 -29.48
N LEU A 104 -49.81 3.53 -29.89
CA LEU A 104 -49.57 3.89 -31.28
C LEU A 104 -49.51 2.65 -32.19
N LYS A 105 -48.79 1.60 -31.76
CA LYS A 105 -48.75 0.31 -32.46
C LYS A 105 -50.14 -0.31 -32.57
N GLU A 106 -50.91 -0.33 -31.48
CA GLU A 106 -52.28 -0.86 -31.46
C GLU A 106 -53.20 -0.09 -32.42
N HIS A 107 -53.05 1.23 -32.49
CA HIS A 107 -53.79 2.07 -33.44
C HIS A 107 -53.42 1.76 -34.89
N ILE A 108 -52.12 1.65 -35.21
CA ILE A 108 -51.65 1.27 -36.55
C ILE A 108 -52.18 -0.12 -36.93
N ASP A 109 -52.14 -1.09 -36.02
CA ASP A 109 -52.68 -2.43 -36.27
C ASP A 109 -54.19 -2.39 -36.57
N THR A 110 -54.94 -1.54 -35.88
CA THR A 110 -56.39 -1.35 -36.13
C THR A 110 -56.64 -0.77 -37.52
N LEU A 111 -55.87 0.25 -37.93
CA LEU A 111 -55.96 0.83 -39.27
C LEU A 111 -55.60 -0.17 -40.36
N ARG A 112 -54.55 -0.98 -40.15
CA ARG A 112 -54.14 -2.04 -41.10
C ARG A 112 -55.22 -3.12 -41.24
N ALA A 113 -55.81 -3.54 -40.13
CA ALA A 113 -56.88 -4.53 -40.12
C ALA A 113 -58.11 -4.04 -40.89
N ALA A 114 -58.47 -2.76 -40.78
CA ALA A 114 -59.57 -2.16 -41.54
C ALA A 114 -59.36 -2.21 -43.07
N LEU A 115 -58.11 -2.27 -43.52
CA LEU A 115 -57.74 -2.40 -44.94
C LEU A 115 -57.50 -3.86 -45.38
N GLY A 116 -57.76 -4.84 -44.52
CA GLY A 116 -57.50 -6.27 -44.79
C GLY A 116 -56.01 -6.63 -44.81
N LEU A 117 -55.13 -5.76 -44.32
CA LEU A 117 -53.70 -6.02 -44.21
C LEU A 117 -53.38 -6.78 -42.92
N GLN A 118 -52.39 -7.66 -42.96
CA GLN A 118 -51.90 -8.34 -41.74
C GLN A 118 -51.31 -7.32 -40.75
N ARG A 119 -51.48 -7.60 -39.46
CA ARG A 119 -50.88 -6.84 -38.36
C ARG A 119 -49.37 -6.74 -38.52
N LEU A 120 -48.79 -5.68 -37.99
CA LEU A 120 -47.33 -5.58 -37.95
C LEU A 120 -46.77 -6.71 -37.07
N PRO A 121 -45.65 -7.34 -37.46
CA PRO A 121 -44.92 -8.24 -36.58
C PRO A 121 -44.65 -7.54 -35.24
N GLU A 122 -44.77 -8.27 -34.13
CA GLU A 122 -44.23 -7.80 -32.85
C GLU A 122 -42.73 -7.52 -33.03
N LEU A 123 -42.22 -6.45 -32.41
CA LEU A 123 -40.79 -6.15 -32.48
C LEU A 123 -40.06 -7.24 -31.69
N SER A 124 -39.60 -8.24 -32.44
CA SER A 124 -38.81 -9.42 -32.04
C SER A 124 -38.02 -9.28 -30.74
N ARG A 125 -38.21 -10.17 -29.75
CA ARG A 125 -37.37 -10.42 -28.54
C ARG A 125 -36.98 -9.22 -27.64
N GLU A 126 -37.09 -8.00 -28.12
CA GLU A 126 -36.65 -6.75 -27.50
C GLU A 126 -37.81 -6.11 -26.73
N GLU A 127 -39.05 -6.17 -27.23
CA GLU A 127 -40.27 -5.86 -26.47
C GLU A 127 -40.48 -6.82 -25.29
N GLU A 128 -40.18 -8.11 -25.46
CA GLU A 128 -40.32 -9.12 -24.39
C GLU A 128 -39.30 -8.92 -23.26
N ARG A 129 -38.11 -8.37 -23.60
CA ARG A 129 -37.10 -7.92 -22.63
C ARG A 129 -37.43 -6.60 -21.95
N LEU A 130 -38.31 -5.78 -22.54
CA LEU A 130 -38.85 -4.55 -21.96
C LEU A 130 -40.07 -4.81 -21.06
N SER A 131 -40.33 -6.07 -20.69
CA SER A 131 -41.32 -6.43 -19.67
C SER A 131 -41.04 -5.68 -18.36
N LEU A 132 -42.10 -5.26 -17.65
CA LEU A 132 -42.03 -4.70 -16.29
C LEU A 132 -41.15 -5.53 -15.35
N ASP A 133 -41.09 -6.84 -15.57
CA ASP A 133 -40.29 -7.83 -14.83
C ASP A 133 -38.77 -7.61 -15.00
N TYR A 134 -38.31 -7.10 -16.15
CA TYR A 134 -36.90 -6.70 -16.37
C TYR A 134 -36.53 -5.46 -15.52
N PHE A 135 -37.46 -4.50 -15.41
CA PHE A 135 -37.27 -3.28 -14.64
C PHE A 135 -37.32 -3.53 -13.12
N GLU A 136 -38.22 -4.39 -12.65
CA GLU A 136 -38.34 -4.75 -11.23
C GLU A 136 -37.19 -5.64 -10.75
N LYS A 137 -36.77 -6.62 -11.57
CA LYS A 137 -35.68 -7.54 -11.23
C LYS A 137 -34.32 -6.83 -11.11
N HIS A 138 -34.00 -5.93 -12.04
CA HIS A 138 -32.76 -5.15 -11.93
C HIS A 138 -32.77 -4.32 -10.65
N LYS A 139 -33.84 -3.57 -10.36
CA LYS A 139 -33.93 -2.73 -9.15
C LYS A 139 -33.72 -3.51 -7.85
N ALA A 140 -34.17 -4.76 -7.77
CA ALA A 140 -33.99 -5.62 -6.60
C ALA A 140 -32.55 -6.13 -6.43
N GLU A 141 -31.87 -6.49 -7.52
CA GLU A 141 -30.50 -7.02 -7.48
C GLU A 141 -29.47 -5.98 -7.02
N TRP A 142 -29.62 -4.69 -7.38
CA TRP A 142 -28.70 -3.61 -6.98
C TRP A 142 -28.85 -3.12 -5.53
N GLN A 143 -29.99 -3.39 -4.87
CA GLN A 143 -30.19 -2.98 -3.47
C GLN A 143 -29.63 -3.98 -2.45
N THR A 144 -29.22 -5.16 -2.91
CA THR A 144 -28.53 -6.15 -2.09
C THR A 144 -27.06 -5.78 -1.96
N GLU A 145 -26.75 -4.83 -1.09
CA GLU A 145 -25.38 -4.59 -0.63
C GLU A 145 -24.81 -5.89 -0.03
N PRO A 146 -23.67 -6.41 -0.51
CA PRO A 146 -22.94 -7.43 0.22
C PRO A 146 -22.46 -6.76 1.52
N SER A 147 -23.03 -7.17 2.66
CA SER A 147 -22.56 -6.68 3.96
C SER A 147 -21.06 -6.91 4.09
N GLU A 148 -20.27 -5.84 4.14
CA GLU A 148 -18.86 -5.95 4.48
C GLU A 148 -18.74 -6.66 5.83
N PRO A 149 -17.91 -7.70 5.96
CA PRO A 149 -17.63 -8.28 7.26
C PRO A 149 -17.05 -7.16 8.13
N PRO A 150 -17.54 -7.00 9.37
CA PRO A 150 -17.06 -5.94 10.25
C PRO A 150 -15.54 -6.08 10.40
N ILE A 151 -14.83 -4.97 10.15
CA ILE A 151 -13.38 -4.90 10.34
C ILE A 151 -13.09 -5.40 11.76
N PRO A 152 -12.25 -6.43 11.94
CA PRO A 152 -11.93 -6.96 13.25
C PRO A 152 -11.52 -5.82 14.20
N GLU A 153 -12.12 -5.77 15.39
CA GLU A 153 -11.93 -4.73 16.40
C GLU A 153 -10.44 -4.48 16.71
N SER A 154 -9.60 -5.52 16.54
CA SER A 154 -8.14 -5.45 16.69
C SER A 154 -7.44 -4.54 15.66
N LEU A 155 -7.92 -4.50 14.41
CA LEU A 155 -7.38 -3.64 13.36
C LEU A 155 -7.84 -2.18 13.54
N ALA A 156 -9.09 -1.98 13.94
CA ALA A 156 -9.63 -0.65 14.28
C ALA A 156 -8.91 -0.06 15.52
N ALA A 157 -8.69 -0.87 16.56
CA ALA A 157 -7.95 -0.47 17.76
C ALA A 157 -6.47 -0.18 17.46
N ALA A 158 -5.83 -0.94 16.55
CA ALA A 158 -4.46 -0.69 16.11
C ALA A 158 -4.35 0.65 15.36
N ALA A 159 -5.32 0.97 14.51
CA ALA A 159 -5.40 2.26 13.81
C ALA A 159 -5.60 3.44 14.79
N ALA A 160 -6.50 3.29 15.78
CA ALA A 160 -6.73 4.31 16.81
C ALA A 160 -5.49 4.53 17.70
N THR A 161 -4.82 3.45 18.11
CA THR A 161 -3.58 3.52 18.91
C THR A 161 -2.46 4.20 18.11
N ALA A 162 -2.35 3.95 16.81
CA ALA A 162 -1.39 4.59 15.94
C ALA A 162 -1.62 6.11 15.79
N GLN A 163 -2.88 6.56 15.76
CA GLN A 163 -3.22 7.98 15.77
C GLN A 163 -2.86 8.66 17.12
N GLN A 164 -3.04 7.96 18.23
CA GLN A 164 -2.77 8.50 19.57
C GLN A 164 -1.25 8.71 19.81
N LEU A 165 -0.41 7.81 19.30
CA LEU A 165 1.05 7.93 19.31
C LEU A 165 1.58 9.11 18.47
N GLN A 166 0.87 9.49 17.39
CA GLN A 166 1.20 10.68 16.59
C GLN A 166 0.83 11.99 17.30
N ALA A 167 -0.29 12.01 18.04
CA ALA A 167 -0.73 13.20 18.78
C ALA A 167 0.24 13.57 19.92
N ALA A 168 0.79 12.58 20.62
CA ALA A 168 1.76 12.80 21.71
C ALA A 168 3.11 13.36 21.23
N ARG A 169 3.51 13.12 19.97
CA ARG A 169 4.76 13.64 19.39
C ARG A 169 4.65 15.03 18.76
N LYS A 170 3.45 15.59 18.63
CA LYS A 170 3.24 16.91 17.99
C LYS A 170 3.49 18.12 18.89
N GLN A 171 3.81 17.93 20.17
CA GLN A 171 4.03 19.06 21.08
C GLN A 171 5.45 19.65 21.03
N ASP A 172 6.44 19.01 20.38
CA ASP A 172 7.85 19.45 20.47
C ASP A 172 8.57 19.77 19.15
N ALA A 173 7.86 19.94 18.03
CA ALA A 173 8.51 20.29 16.77
C ALA A 173 7.70 21.32 15.96
N ARG A 174 7.94 22.60 16.27
CA ARG A 174 7.66 23.71 15.35
C ARG A 174 8.77 23.73 14.29
N GLN A 175 8.67 22.86 13.28
CA GLN A 175 9.43 22.99 12.04
C GLN A 175 8.47 22.97 10.85
N PRO A 176 8.65 23.87 9.88
CA PRO A 176 7.77 23.93 8.72
C PRO A 176 7.94 22.64 7.91
N ALA A 177 6.81 22.01 7.61
CA ALA A 177 6.73 20.88 6.69
C ALA A 177 7.32 21.31 5.34
N THR A 178 8.57 20.92 5.08
CA THR A 178 9.09 20.85 3.73
C THR A 178 8.22 19.84 3.01
N THR A 179 7.41 20.35 2.07
CA THR A 179 6.71 19.59 1.05
C THR A 179 7.72 18.70 0.33
N PHE A 180 7.92 17.48 0.84
CA PHE A 180 8.55 16.42 0.08
C PHE A 180 7.54 16.04 -1.00
N ARG A 181 7.55 16.82 -2.09
CA ARG A 181 6.86 16.51 -3.34
C ARG A 181 7.24 15.07 -3.66
N GLN A 182 6.27 14.16 -3.54
CA GLN A 182 6.37 12.84 -4.13
C GLN A 182 6.67 13.07 -5.61
N GLN A 183 7.93 12.88 -6.01
CA GLN A 183 8.22 12.75 -7.42
C GLN A 183 7.47 11.51 -7.88
N PRO A 184 6.62 11.60 -8.91
CA PRO A 184 5.93 10.45 -9.44
C PRO A 184 6.97 9.35 -9.74
N PRO A 185 6.65 8.07 -9.43
CA PRO A 185 7.59 6.97 -9.61
C PRO A 185 8.13 6.99 -11.05
N PRO A 186 9.44 6.74 -11.26
CA PRO A 186 10.04 6.88 -12.57
C PRO A 186 9.31 5.97 -13.56
N MET A 187 8.70 6.57 -14.57
CA MET A 187 7.94 5.86 -15.61
C MET A 187 8.81 5.59 -16.83
N LYS A 188 8.48 4.55 -17.60
CA LYS A 188 9.03 4.31 -18.95
C LYS A 188 7.90 4.31 -19.97
N ALA A 189 8.16 4.73 -21.21
CA ALA A 189 7.21 4.56 -22.29
C ALA A 189 7.25 3.11 -22.84
N CYS A 190 6.09 2.53 -23.10
CA CYS A 190 5.99 1.27 -23.83
C CYS A 190 6.53 1.42 -25.26
N LEU A 191 7.34 0.47 -25.74
CA LEU A 191 7.90 0.53 -27.10
C LEU A 191 6.88 0.28 -28.22
N SER A 192 5.68 -0.22 -27.88
CA SER A 192 4.64 -0.52 -28.86
C SER A 192 3.56 0.56 -28.89
N CYS A 193 2.93 0.84 -27.75
CA CYS A 193 1.84 1.83 -27.66
C CYS A 193 2.27 3.19 -27.11
N HIS A 194 3.54 3.38 -26.75
CA HIS A 194 4.10 4.63 -26.24
C HIS A 194 3.51 5.17 -24.92
N GLN A 195 2.54 4.47 -24.32
CA GLN A 195 1.96 4.84 -23.04
C GLN A 195 2.92 4.64 -21.88
N GLN A 196 2.77 5.51 -20.87
CA GLN A 196 3.59 5.47 -19.66
C GLN A 196 3.23 4.25 -18.82
N ILE A 197 4.25 3.44 -18.50
CA ILE A 197 4.15 2.25 -17.65
C ILE A 197 5.22 2.29 -16.57
N HIS A 198 5.00 1.58 -15.46
CA HIS A 198 5.98 1.48 -14.38
C HIS A 198 7.35 0.97 -14.91
N ARG A 199 8.47 1.55 -14.46
CA ARG A 199 9.82 1.26 -14.99
C ARG A 199 10.21 -0.22 -14.91
N ASN A 200 9.71 -0.95 -13.92
CA ASN A 200 9.98 -2.37 -13.74
C ASN A 200 8.88 -3.30 -14.29
N ALA A 201 7.85 -2.77 -14.98
CA ALA A 201 6.79 -3.61 -15.57
C ALA A 201 7.38 -4.55 -16.64
N PRO A 202 7.21 -5.88 -16.51
CA PRO A 202 7.74 -6.86 -17.47
C PRO A 202 6.92 -6.89 -18.78
N ILE A 203 5.64 -6.51 -18.72
CA ILE A 203 4.69 -6.48 -19.83
C ILE A 203 3.85 -5.20 -19.73
N CYS A 204 3.50 -4.58 -20.86
CA CYS A 204 2.58 -3.44 -20.88
C CYS A 204 1.15 -3.91 -20.51
N PRO A 205 0.48 -3.32 -19.51
CA PRO A 205 -0.86 -3.75 -19.12
C PRO A 205 -1.91 -3.47 -20.20
N LEU A 206 -1.70 -2.44 -21.03
CA LEU A 206 -2.62 -1.98 -22.07
C LEU A 206 -2.55 -2.83 -23.35
N CYS A 207 -1.34 -3.05 -23.90
CA CYS A 207 -1.19 -3.75 -25.19
C CYS A 207 -0.53 -5.14 -25.07
N LYS A 208 -0.18 -5.58 -23.86
CA LYS A 208 0.49 -6.86 -23.58
C LYS A 208 1.86 -7.08 -24.26
N ALA A 209 2.45 -6.04 -24.84
CA ALA A 209 3.80 -6.12 -25.39
C ALA A 209 4.85 -6.31 -24.27
N LYS A 210 5.83 -7.21 -24.48
CA LYS A 210 6.95 -7.44 -23.56
C LYS A 210 7.86 -6.22 -23.48
N SER A 211 8.20 -5.80 -22.28
CA SER A 211 9.15 -4.71 -22.05
C SER A 211 10.57 -5.26 -21.95
N ARG A 212 11.49 -4.75 -22.78
CA ARG A 212 12.91 -5.09 -22.70
C ARG A 212 13.65 -4.03 -21.88
N SER A 213 14.47 -4.46 -20.91
CA SER A 213 15.34 -3.56 -20.15
C SER A 213 16.40 -2.94 -21.08
N ARG A 214 16.66 -1.63 -20.93
CA ARG A 214 17.75 -0.95 -21.66
C ARG A 214 19.14 -1.35 -21.15
N ASN A 215 19.25 -1.92 -19.96
CA ASN A 215 20.52 -2.35 -19.38
C ASN A 215 20.47 -3.87 -19.08
N PRO A 216 20.72 -4.74 -20.08
CA PRO A 216 20.75 -6.17 -19.87
C PRO A 216 21.92 -6.53 -18.95
N LYS A 217 21.66 -7.27 -17.86
CA LYS A 217 22.72 -7.84 -17.01
C LYS A 217 23.58 -8.74 -17.89
N LYS A 218 24.89 -8.49 -17.95
CA LYS A 218 25.84 -9.30 -18.72
C LYS A 218 25.73 -10.76 -18.27
N PRO A 219 25.61 -11.73 -19.20
CA PRO A 219 25.61 -13.14 -18.82
C PRO A 219 26.94 -13.49 -18.15
N LYS A 220 26.87 -14.17 -16.99
CA LYS A 220 28.05 -14.75 -16.33
C LYS A 220 28.69 -15.75 -17.30
N ARG A 221 29.97 -15.54 -17.66
CA ARG A 221 30.76 -16.54 -18.39
C ARG A 221 30.80 -17.82 -17.56
N LYS A 222 30.46 -18.95 -18.18
CA LYS A 222 30.71 -20.27 -17.60
C LYS A 222 32.24 -20.47 -17.53
N PRO A 223 32.78 -21.06 -16.44
CA PRO A 223 34.16 -21.51 -16.45
C PRO A 223 34.29 -22.65 -17.47
N ASP A 224 35.22 -22.50 -18.41
CA ASP A 224 35.65 -23.57 -19.31
C ASP A 224 36.30 -24.70 -18.49
N GLU A 225 35.96 -25.93 -18.86
CA GLU A 225 36.52 -27.19 -18.34
C GLU A 225 37.86 -27.50 -19.02
#